data_AF-A0A1Z1MSJ6-F1
#
_entry.id   AF-A0A1Z1MSJ6-F1
#
_cell.length_a   1.000
_cell.length_b   1.000
_cell.length_c   1.000
_cell.angle_alpha   90.00
_cell.angle_beta   90.00
_cell.angle_gamma   90.00
#
_symmetry.space_group_name_H-M   'P 1'
#
loop_
_entity.id
_entity.type
_entity.pdbx_description
1 polymer ?
#
loop_
_entity_poly.entity_id
_entity_poly.type
_entity_poly.pdbx_seq_one_letter_code
_entity_poly.pdbx_strand_id
1 'polypeptide(L)' 'MKKNIVLINNIPYKIRKKILWYLYKPIILVGYKQIYNEYKTPIIELPDKKRIWVLKYEIKYNKKNKYL' A
#
# COMPACT_ATOMS: atom_id res chain seq x y z
N MET A 1 -15.70 -5.93 1.18
CA MET A 1 -14.37 -5.83 1.82
C MET A 1 -14.14 -4.39 2.29
N LYS A 2 -13.70 -4.19 3.54
CA LYS A 2 -13.35 -2.85 4.05
C LYS A 2 -12.10 -2.36 3.30
N LYS A 3 -12.22 -1.23 2.59
CA LYS A 3 -11.10 -0.58 1.90
C LYS A 3 -10.38 0.32 2.90
N ASN A 4 -9.13 -0.01 3.21
CA ASN A 4 -8.30 0.81 4.08
C ASN A 4 -7.38 1.66 3.21
N ILE A 5 -7.46 2.99 3.38
CA ILE A 5 -6.51 3.91 2.77
C ILE A 5 -5.20 3.82 3.55
N VAL A 6 -4.09 3.73 2.84
CA VAL A 6 -2.75 3.61 3.41
C VAL A 6 -1.89 4.77 2.94
N LEU A 7 -1.08 5.28 3.86
CA LEU A 7 -0.07 6.29 3.55
C LEU A 7 1.26 5.59 3.35
N ILE A 8 1.93 5.90 2.26
CA ILE A 8 3.25 5.35 1.95
C ILE A 8 4.26 6.43 2.28
N ASN A 9 5.05 6.21 3.33
CA ASN A 9 6.00 7.20 3.83
C ASN A 9 7.32 7.15 3.06
N ASN A 10 7.69 5.96 2.59
CA ASN A 10 8.94 5.76 1.87
C ASN A 10 8.69 4.92 0.62
N ILE A 11 9.03 5.45 -0.54
CA ILE A 11 8.86 4.77 -1.83
C ILE A 11 10.23 4.71 -2.51
N PRO A 12 10.74 3.51 -2.84
CA PRO A 12 11.96 3.39 -3.62
C PRO A 12 11.87 4.19 -4.91
N TYR A 13 12.95 4.88 -5.29
CA TYR A 13 12.97 5.79 -6.42
C TYR A 13 12.39 5.18 -7.72
N LYS A 14 12.71 3.91 -8.00
CA LYS A 14 12.19 3.17 -9.18
C LYS A 14 10.67 3.03 -9.16
N ILE A 15 10.08 2.77 -8.01
CA ILE A 15 8.63 2.68 -7.83
C ILE A 15 8.04 4.09 -7.86
N ARG A 16 8.69 5.06 -7.22
CA ARG A 16 8.26 6.47 -7.18
C ARG A 16 8.03 7.01 -8.58
N LYS A 17 8.94 6.75 -9.53
CA LYS A 17 8.80 7.17 -10.92
C LYS A 17 7.56 6.58 -11.61
N LYS A 18 7.18 5.34 -11.27
CA LYS A 18 5.98 4.66 -11.79
C LYS A 18 4.68 5.16 -11.17
N ILE A 19 4.73 5.57 -9.89
CA ILE A 19 3.54 5.96 -9.13
C ILE A 19 3.44 7.46 -8.86
N LEU A 20 4.36 8.28 -9.37
CA LEU A 20 4.39 9.73 -9.18
C LEU A 20 3.08 10.39 -9.64
N TRP A 21 2.51 9.89 -10.74
CA TRP A 21 1.20 10.30 -11.25
C TRP A 21 0.03 10.03 -10.29
N TYR A 22 0.25 9.17 -9.30
CA TYR A 22 -0.73 8.76 -8.29
C TYR A 22 -0.37 9.24 -6.89
N LEU A 23 0.69 10.05 -6.72
CA LEU A 23 1.24 10.42 -5.40
C LEU A 23 0.21 11.10 -4.48
N TYR A 24 -0.72 11.85 -5.09
CA TYR A 24 -1.78 12.58 -4.38
C TYR A 24 -3.14 11.86 -4.42
N LYS A 25 -3.20 10.67 -5.03
CA LYS A 25 -4.43 9.90 -5.12
C LYS A 25 -4.49 8.85 -4.02
N PRO A 26 -5.68 8.51 -3.51
CA PRO A 26 -5.81 7.52 -2.46
C PRO A 26 -5.33 6.16 -2.96
N ILE A 27 -4.36 5.59 -2.25
CA ILE A 27 -3.88 4.24 -2.45
C ILE A 27 -4.61 3.32 -1.47
N ILE A 28 -5.13 2.21 -1.99
CA ILE A 28 -5.98 1.30 -1.23
C ILE A 28 -5.21 0.04 -0.92
N LEU A 29 -5.17 -0.37 0.35
CA LEU A 29 -4.72 -1.70 0.72
C LEU A 29 -5.79 -2.72 0.31
N VAL A 30 -5.43 -3.64 -0.59
CA VAL A 30 -6.36 -4.66 -1.11
C VAL A 30 -6.05 -6.07 -0.61
N GLY A 31 -4.89 -6.28 0.01
CA GLY A 31 -4.56 -7.56 0.61
C GLY A 31 -3.09 -7.67 1.01
N TYR A 32 -2.65 -8.92 1.16
CA TYR A 32 -1.28 -9.26 1.49
C TYR A 32 -0.85 -10.45 0.62
N LYS A 33 0.39 -10.44 0.15
CA LYS A 33 1.04 -11.57 -0.52
C LYS A 33 2.11 -12.17 0.36
N GLN A 34 2.04 -13.48 0.58
CA GLN A 34 3.14 -14.23 1.19
C GLN A 34 4.27 -14.39 0.18
N ILE A 35 5.49 -14.01 0.56
CA ILE A 35 6.67 -14.11 -0.30
C ILE A 35 7.74 -15.04 0.26
N TYR A 36 7.78 -15.27 1.58
CA TYR A 36 8.65 -16.27 2.20
C TYR A 36 8.11 -16.64 3.57
N ASN A 37 8.07 -17.93 3.95
CA ASN A 37 7.59 -18.46 5.24
C ASN A 37 6.55 -17.55 5.94
N GLU A 38 6.98 -16.81 6.95
CA GLU A 38 6.15 -15.93 7.79
C GLU A 38 6.06 -14.48 7.28
N TYR A 39 6.82 -14.14 6.25
CA TYR A 39 6.88 -12.81 5.66
C TYR A 39 5.80 -12.60 4.59
N LYS A 40 4.86 -11.70 4.93
CA LYS A 40 3.80 -11.22 4.06
C LYS A 40 4.02 -9.75 3.74
N THR A 41 3.87 -9.40 2.47
CA THR A 41 3.97 -8.03 1.97
C THR A 41 2.58 -7.49 1.65
N PRO A 42 2.27 -6.24 2.01
CA PRO A 42 1.03 -5.61 1.58
C PRO A 42 0.93 -5.46 0.06
N ILE A 43 -0.29 -5.67 -0.44
CA ILE A 43 -0.69 -5.38 -1.81
C ILE A 43 -1.49 -4.08 -1.79
N ILE A 44 -0.99 -3.08 -2.50
CA ILE A 44 -1.68 -1.83 -2.74
C ILE A 44 -2.26 -1.79 -4.15
N GLU A 45 -3.45 -1.25 -4.27
CA GLU A 45 -4.10 -0.96 -5.55
C GLU A 45 -4.02 0.55 -5.81
N LEU A 46 -3.50 0.87 -7.00
CA LEU A 46 -3.39 2.22 -7.52
C LEU A 46 -4.72 2.66 -8.19
N PRO A 47 -4.90 3.96 -8.44
CA PRO A 47 -6.11 4.49 -9.09
C PRO A 47 -6.40 3.91 -10.48
N ASP A 48 -5.37 3.45 -11.19
CA ASP A 48 -5.49 2.79 -12.50
C ASP A 48 -5.76 1.27 -12.37
N LYS A 49 -6.12 0.81 -11.17
CA LYS A 49 -6.36 -0.59 -10.80
C LYS A 49 -5.11 -1.48 -10.87
N LYS A 50 -3.92 -0.93 -11.16
CA LYS A 50 -2.68 -1.70 -11.05
C LYS A 50 -2.39 -2.03 -9.60
N ARG A 51 -1.83 -3.21 -9.38
CA ARG A 51 -1.48 -3.70 -8.06
C ARG A 51 0.02 -3.82 -7.92
N ILE A 52 0.53 -3.36 -6.79
CA ILE A 52 1.96 -3.41 -6.47
C ILE A 52 2.10 -4.02 -5.08
N TRP A 53 3.08 -4.90 -4.92
CA TRP A 53 3.49 -5.35 -3.59
C TRP A 53 4.59 -4.43 -3.11
N VAL A 54 4.46 -3.99 -1.87
CA VAL A 54 5.41 -3.09 -1.23
C VAL A 54 5.81 -3.67 0.10
N LEU A 55 6.98 -3.30 0.57
CA LEU A 55 7.55 -3.82 1.80
C LEU A 55 6.85 -3.18 3.00
N LYS A 56 6.77 -3.91 4.10
CA LYS A 56 6.04 -3.46 5.30
C LYS A 56 6.55 -2.13 5.84
N TYR A 57 7.86 -1.86 5.70
CA TYR A 57 8.48 -0.61 6.16
C TYR A 57 8.21 0.58 5.22
N GLU A 58 7.74 0.35 4.00
CA GLU A 58 7.40 1.40 3.02
C GLU A 58 6.03 2.02 3.34
N ILE A 59 5.12 1.24 3.93
CA ILE A 59 3.76 1.67 4.30
C ILE A 59 3.66 2.00 5.79
N LYS A 60 2.98 3.11 6.11
CA LYS A 60 2.44 3.36 7.45
C LYS A 60 0.93 3.15 7.46
N TYR A 61 0.47 2.24 8.31
CA TYR A 61 -0.95 2.03 8.54
C TYR A 61 -1.47 3.08 9.53
N ASN A 62 -2.36 3.95 9.07
CA ASN A 62 -3.20 4.70 10.00
C ASN A 62 -4.43 3.84 10.30
N LYS A 63 -4.36 3.08 11.39
CA LYS A 63 -5.53 2.40 11.93
C LYS A 63 -6.45 3.52 12.45
N LYS A 64 -7.46 3.93 11.67
CA LYS A 64 -8.60 4.66 12.27
C LYS A 64 -9.22 3.67 13.25
N ASN A 65 -8.86 3.79 14.53
CA ASN A 65 -9.58 3.13 15.60
C ASN A 65 -11.04 3.56 15.44
N LYS A 66 -11.87 2.59 15.05
CA LYS A 66 -13.31 2.75 15.04
C LYS A 66 -13.73 2.61 16.50
N TYR A 67 -13.58 3.68 17.29
CA TYR A 67 -14.36 3.83 18.50
C TYR A 67 -15.76 4.23 18.03
N LEU A 68 -16.69 3.29 18.17
CA LEU A 68 -18.14 3.42 18.38
C LEU A 68 -18.66 2.00 18.59
#